data_AF-A0A5R8L4Q4-F1
#
_entry.id   AF-A0A5R8L4Q4-F1
#
_cell.length_a   1.000
_cell.length_b   1.000
_cell.length_c   1.000
_cell.angle_alpha   90.00
_cell.angle_beta   90.00
_cell.angle_gamma   90.00
#
_symmetry.space_group_name_H-M   'P 1'
#
loop_
_entity.id
_entity.type
_entity.pdbx_description
1 polymer ?
#
loop_
_entity_poly.entity_id
_entity_poly.type
_entity_poly.pdbx_seq_one_letter_code
_entity_poly.pdbx_strand_id
1 'polypeptide(L)'
;MDHTPAMAPSEARLLLDRADRLSHAAHNATRWPYISFILALGVATSMGTFAMAVATGDAFGLAYVSLLAVVFALIIFFVVSIQGRAAFARGRRWTGYIASWFVSYALALAVVIWAHGNVLLAALASGLVLVVSLSCAAREARS
;
A
#
# COMPACT_ATOMS: atom_id res chain seq x y z
N MET A 1 26.47 -49.88 -1.93
CA MET A 1 27.33 -48.69 -2.07
C MET A 1 26.56 -47.73 -2.95
N ASP A 2 25.95 -46.71 -2.33
CA ASP A 2 25.16 -45.71 -3.05
C ASP A 2 26.08 -44.80 -3.86
N HIS A 3 26.05 -44.94 -5.18
CA HIS A 3 26.64 -43.98 -6.10
C HIS A 3 25.72 -42.76 -6.15
N THR A 4 25.88 -41.83 -5.21
CA THR A 4 25.42 -40.46 -5.45
C THR A 4 26.27 -39.92 -6.61
N PRO A 5 25.71 -39.67 -7.79
CA PRO A 5 26.48 -39.13 -8.90
C PRO A 5 27.11 -37.82 -8.44
N ALA A 6 28.43 -37.73 -8.53
CA ALA A 6 29.17 -36.54 -8.15
C ALA A 6 28.71 -35.39 -9.05
N MET A 7 27.91 -34.48 -8.48
CA MET A 7 27.30 -33.36 -9.18
C MET A 7 28.40 -32.55 -9.85
N ALA A 8 28.31 -32.35 -11.17
CA ALA A 8 29.32 -31.59 -11.89
C ALA A 8 29.31 -30.12 -11.41
N PRO A 9 30.46 -29.45 -11.25
CA PRO A 9 30.52 -28.07 -10.78
C PRO A 9 29.70 -27.07 -11.62
N SER A 10 29.51 -27.36 -12.91
CA SER A 10 28.65 -26.59 -13.82
C SER A 10 27.17 -26.73 -13.49
N GLU A 11 26.70 -27.93 -13.16
CA GLU A 11 25.31 -28.20 -12.75
C GLU A 11 25.00 -27.56 -11.40
N ALA A 12 25.96 -27.62 -10.46
CA ALA A 12 25.82 -26.94 -9.16
C ALA A 12 25.66 -25.42 -9.31
N ARG A 13 26.43 -24.77 -10.20
CA ARG A 13 26.29 -23.34 -10.50
C ARG A 13 24.93 -23.02 -11.13
N LEU A 14 24.47 -23.86 -12.06
CA LEU A 14 23.18 -23.67 -12.73
C LEU A 14 22.00 -23.77 -11.75
N LEU A 15 22.08 -24.70 -10.79
CA LEU A 15 21.08 -24.86 -9.72
C LEU A 15 21.09 -23.67 -8.76
N LEU A 16 22.27 -23.17 -8.37
CA LEU A 16 22.40 -21.97 -7.53
C LEU A 16 21.83 -20.73 -8.21
N ASP A 17 22.17 -20.48 -9.48
CA ASP A 17 21.61 -19.37 -10.26
C ASP A 17 20.09 -19.46 -10.39
N ARG A 18 19.56 -20.68 -10.50
CA ARG A 18 18.11 -20.90 -10.57
C ARG A 18 17.45 -20.66 -9.22
N ALA A 19 18.06 -21.11 -8.14
CA ALA A 19 17.59 -20.85 -6.78
C ALA A 19 17.60 -19.35 -6.46
N ASP A 20 18.64 -18.62 -6.86
CA ASP A 20 18.74 -17.17 -6.65
C ASP A 20 17.67 -16.41 -7.42
N ARG A 21 17.43 -16.77 -8.69
CA ARG A 21 16.33 -16.20 -9.50
C ARG A 21 14.96 -16.50 -8.89
N LEU A 22 14.72 -17.72 -8.42
CA LEU A 22 13.47 -18.12 -7.76
C LEU A 22 13.28 -17.38 -6.43
N SER A 23 14.34 -17.23 -5.64
CA SER A 23 14.35 -16.47 -4.39
C SER A 23 13.99 -15.01 -4.65
N HIS A 24 14.66 -14.35 -5.59
CA HIS A 24 14.35 -12.97 -5.98
C HIS A 24 12.94 -12.79 -6.56
N ALA A 25 12.49 -13.72 -7.41
CA ALA A 25 11.14 -13.66 -7.98
C ALA A 25 10.06 -13.86 -6.90
N ALA A 26 10.24 -14.82 -6.00
CA ALA A 26 9.31 -15.07 -4.89
C ALA A 26 9.28 -13.89 -3.90
N HIS A 27 10.45 -13.30 -3.61
CA HIS A 27 10.59 -12.12 -2.75
C HIS A 27 9.88 -10.91 -3.36
N ASN A 28 10.12 -10.62 -4.64
CA ASN A 28 9.48 -9.52 -5.36
C ASN A 28 7.96 -9.72 -5.48
N ALA A 29 7.50 -10.94 -5.80
CA ALA A 29 6.08 -11.25 -5.92
C ALA A 29 5.33 -11.03 -4.59
N THR A 30 6.01 -11.15 -3.45
CA THR A 30 5.40 -10.98 -2.12
C THR A 30 5.27 -9.50 -1.73
N ARG A 31 6.06 -8.59 -2.31
CA ARG A 31 6.06 -7.15 -1.97
C ARG A 31 5.04 -6.32 -2.74
N TRP A 32 4.78 -6.69 -4.00
CA TRP A 32 3.88 -5.95 -4.89
C TRP A 32 2.48 -5.69 -4.32
N PRO A 33 1.81 -6.65 -3.64
CA PRO A 33 0.50 -6.42 -3.03
C PRO A 33 0.50 -5.33 -1.94
N TYR A 34 1.60 -5.20 -1.19
CA TYR A 34 1.74 -4.19 -0.14
C TYR A 34 1.96 -2.80 -0.73
N ILE A 35 2.83 -2.70 -1.74
CA ILE A 35 3.12 -1.44 -2.45
C ILE A 35 1.85 -0.94 -3.15
N SER A 36 1.16 -1.82 -3.89
CA SER A 36 -0.06 -1.45 -4.62
C SER A 36 -1.19 -1.04 -3.67
N PHE A 37 -1.35 -1.72 -2.53
CA PHE A 37 -2.34 -1.34 -1.53
C PHE A 37 -2.08 0.03 -0.91
N ILE A 38 -0.86 0.30 -0.41
CA ILE A 38 -0.55 1.62 0.19
C ILE A 38 -0.76 2.74 -0.82
N LEU A 39 -0.34 2.52 -2.07
CA LEU A 39 -0.51 3.49 -3.13
C LEU A 39 -1.99 3.74 -3.43
N ALA A 40 -2.76 2.68 -3.66
CA ALA A 40 -4.19 2.78 -3.98
C ALA A 40 -4.97 3.42 -2.82
N LEU A 41 -4.66 3.04 -1.58
CA LEU A 41 -5.27 3.60 -0.38
C LEU A 41 -4.95 5.10 -0.24
N GLY A 42 -3.70 5.50 -0.49
CA GLY A 42 -3.27 6.91 -0.50
C GLY A 42 -3.97 7.75 -1.56
N VAL A 43 -4.04 7.24 -2.80
CA VAL A 43 -4.74 7.92 -3.90
C VAL A 43 -6.23 8.05 -3.59
N ALA A 44 -6.88 6.96 -3.19
CA ALA A 44 -8.31 6.95 -2.87
C ALA A 44 -8.64 7.92 -1.74
N THR A 45 -7.86 7.90 -0.64
CA THR A 45 -8.09 8.82 0.48
C THR A 45 -7.78 10.27 0.13
N SER A 46 -6.68 10.56 -0.58
CA SER A 46 -6.36 11.91 -1.02
C SER A 46 -7.46 12.51 -1.91
N MET A 47 -7.88 11.77 -2.94
CA MET A 47 -8.93 12.20 -3.86
C MET A 47 -10.30 12.27 -3.18
N GLY A 48 -10.63 11.30 -2.32
CA GLY A 48 -11.88 11.28 -1.58
C GLY A 48 -11.99 12.43 -0.57
N THR A 49 -10.92 12.72 0.18
CA THR A 49 -10.85 13.89 1.07
C THR A 49 -11.01 15.19 0.28
N PHE A 50 -10.35 15.31 -0.88
CA PHE A 50 -10.50 16.50 -1.72
C PHE A 50 -11.93 16.66 -2.22
N ALA A 51 -12.54 15.57 -2.72
CA ALA A 51 -13.92 15.55 -3.16
C ALA A 51 -14.89 15.94 -2.04
N MET A 52 -14.70 15.42 -0.82
CA MET A 52 -15.49 15.80 0.36
C MET A 52 -15.29 17.27 0.74
N ALA A 53 -14.11 17.85 0.54
CA ALA A 53 -13.86 19.24 0.90
C ALA A 53 -14.52 20.25 -0.05
N VAL A 54 -14.74 19.86 -1.31
CA VAL A 54 -15.32 20.73 -2.36
C VAL A 54 -16.79 20.44 -2.63
N ALA A 55 -17.30 19.28 -2.23
CA ALA A 55 -18.70 18.90 -2.40
C ALA A 55 -19.59 19.49 -1.29
N THR A 56 -20.83 19.85 -1.66
CA THR A 56 -21.85 20.37 -0.73
C THR A 56 -23.14 19.57 -0.81
N GLY A 57 -23.90 19.51 0.29
CA GLY A 57 -25.20 18.82 0.32
C GLY A 57 -25.08 17.33 0.05
N ASP A 58 -25.97 16.77 -0.76
CA ASP A 58 -26.02 15.32 -1.06
C ASP A 58 -24.73 14.81 -1.71
N ALA A 59 -24.02 15.67 -2.46
CA ALA A 59 -22.74 15.31 -3.09
C ALA A 59 -21.65 15.02 -2.04
N PHE A 60 -21.68 15.67 -0.87
CA PHE A 60 -20.77 15.36 0.23
C PHE A 60 -21.02 13.96 0.79
N GLY A 61 -22.29 13.64 1.06
CA GLY A 61 -22.69 12.33 1.56
C GLY A 61 -22.32 11.21 0.57
N LEU A 62 -22.54 11.46 -0.72
CA LEU A 62 -22.17 10.53 -1.78
C LEU A 62 -20.64 10.34 -1.86
N ALA A 63 -19.85 11.43 -1.80
CA ALA A 63 -18.40 11.34 -1.76
C ALA A 63 -17.88 10.55 -0.54
N TYR A 64 -18.47 10.77 0.64
CA TYR A 64 -18.12 10.05 1.86
C TYR A 64 -18.43 8.54 1.75
N VAL A 65 -19.64 8.19 1.32
CA VAL A 65 -20.06 6.78 1.19
C VAL A 65 -19.26 6.07 0.11
N SER A 66 -19.03 6.71 -1.04
CA SER A 66 -18.19 6.15 -2.10
C SER A 66 -16.74 5.94 -1.65
N LEU A 67 -16.15 6.90 -0.92
CA LEU A 67 -14.82 6.73 -0.35
C LEU A 67 -14.77 5.56 0.62
N LEU A 68 -15.77 5.44 1.50
CA LEU A 68 -15.85 4.34 2.45
C LEU A 68 -15.93 2.99 1.72
N ALA A 69 -16.77 2.89 0.68
CA ALA A 69 -16.89 1.69 -0.14
C ALA A 69 -15.56 1.32 -0.83
N VAL A 70 -14.84 2.29 -1.39
CA VAL A 70 -13.53 2.08 -2.02
C VAL A 70 -12.50 1.61 -1.00
N VAL A 71 -12.44 2.23 0.18
CA VAL A 71 -11.50 1.82 1.25
C VAL A 71 -11.79 0.39 1.70
N PHE A 72 -13.06 0.03 1.90
CA PHE A 72 -13.43 -1.34 2.24
C PHE A 72 -13.08 -2.33 1.12
N ALA A 73 -13.35 -1.99 -0.13
CA ALA A 73 -12.99 -2.82 -1.28
C ALA A 73 -11.47 -3.05 -1.37
N LEU A 74 -10.67 -2.01 -1.13
CA LEU A 74 -9.21 -2.10 -1.08
C LEU A 74 -8.74 -3.01 0.06
N ILE A 75 -9.33 -2.89 1.26
CA ILE A 75 -8.99 -3.74 2.41
C ILE A 75 -9.31 -5.21 2.09
N ILE A 76 -10.50 -5.49 1.56
CA ILE A 76 -10.91 -6.85 1.19
C ILE A 76 -9.98 -7.41 0.11
N PHE A 77 -9.73 -6.64 -0.95
CA PHE A 77 -8.82 -7.03 -2.03
C PHE A 77 -7.42 -7.34 -1.50
N PHE A 78 -6.90 -6.50 -0.60
CA PHE A 78 -5.60 -6.72 0.03
C PHE A 78 -5.59 -7.99 0.88
N VAL A 79 -6.58 -8.18 1.76
CA VAL A 79 -6.72 -9.37 2.60
C VAL A 79 -6.74 -10.62 1.73
N VAL A 80 -7.55 -10.66 0.66
CA VAL A 80 -7.61 -11.78 -0.29
C VAL A 80 -6.26 -11.99 -0.99
N SER A 81 -5.61 -10.91 -1.41
CA SER A 81 -4.32 -10.98 -2.13
C SER A 81 -3.16 -11.51 -1.27
N ILE A 82 -3.23 -11.37 0.06
CA ILE A 82 -2.18 -11.83 0.98
C ILE A 82 -2.50 -13.18 1.66
N GLN A 83 -3.68 -13.78 1.42
CA GLN A 83 -4.02 -15.10 1.96
C GLN A 83 -2.95 -16.13 1.55
N GLY A 84 -2.29 -16.74 2.54
CA GLY A 84 -1.19 -17.69 2.33
C GLY A 84 0.23 -17.11 2.35
N ARG A 85 0.40 -15.77 2.44
CA ARG A 85 1.73 -15.09 2.50
C ARG A 85 1.96 -14.36 3.82
N ALA A 86 1.31 -14.83 4.89
CA ALA A 86 1.16 -14.15 6.18
C ALA A 86 2.45 -13.87 6.96
N ALA A 87 3.58 -14.48 6.58
CA ALA A 87 4.86 -14.29 7.28
C ALA A 87 5.38 -12.83 7.22
N PHE A 88 5.02 -12.07 6.18
CA PHE A 88 5.42 -10.66 6.03
C PHE A 88 4.39 -9.65 6.57
N ALA A 89 3.15 -10.07 6.86
CA ALA A 89 2.04 -9.19 7.24
C ALA A 89 2.18 -8.53 8.62
N ARG A 90 3.20 -8.91 9.40
CA ARG A 90 3.39 -8.48 10.80
C ARG A 90 4.79 -7.87 11.05
N GLY A 91 5.40 -7.30 10.02
CA GLY A 91 6.64 -6.55 10.16
C GLY A 91 6.40 -5.19 10.83
N ARG A 92 7.27 -4.79 11.77
CA ARG A 92 7.24 -3.48 12.46
C ARG A 92 7.23 -2.28 11.47
N ARG A 93 7.78 -2.49 10.27
CA ARG A 93 7.77 -1.54 9.14
C ARG A 93 6.36 -1.31 8.56
N TRP A 94 5.60 -2.39 8.35
CA TRP A 94 4.23 -2.31 7.84
C TRP A 94 3.31 -1.53 8.77
N THR A 95 3.40 -1.81 10.08
CA THR A 95 2.69 -1.02 11.10
C THR A 95 3.05 0.46 11.02
N GLY A 96 4.32 0.79 10.79
CA GLY A 96 4.79 2.15 10.60
C GLY A 96 4.15 2.85 9.39
N TYR A 97 4.01 2.15 8.25
CA TYR A 97 3.36 2.73 7.07
C TYR A 97 1.87 2.98 7.28
N ILE A 98 1.16 2.01 7.87
CA ILE A 98 -0.26 2.16 8.18
C ILE A 98 -0.48 3.28 9.21
N ALA A 99 0.36 3.36 10.24
CA ALA A 99 0.31 4.44 11.22
C ALA A 99 0.57 5.81 10.57
N SER A 100 1.57 5.91 9.68
CA SER A 100 1.87 7.15 8.97
C SER A 100 0.73 7.60 8.07
N TRP A 101 0.14 6.66 7.31
CA TRP A 101 -1.05 6.92 6.50
C TRP A 101 -2.22 7.36 7.40
N PHE A 102 -2.49 6.65 8.49
CA PHE A 102 -3.58 6.97 9.41
C PHE A 102 -3.45 8.37 10.01
N VAL A 103 -2.25 8.75 10.46
CA VAL A 103 -1.97 10.09 10.98
C VAL A 103 -2.20 11.16 9.91
N SER A 104 -1.71 10.94 8.68
CA SER A 104 -1.90 11.89 7.58
C SER A 104 -3.39 12.03 7.21
N TYR A 105 -4.14 10.93 7.21
CA TYR A 105 -5.56 10.93 6.89
C TYR A 105 -6.41 11.56 8.01
N ALA A 106 -6.06 11.33 9.27
CA ALA A 106 -6.72 11.97 10.41
C ALA A 106 -6.53 13.50 10.38
N LEU A 107 -5.33 13.98 10.05
CA LEU A 107 -5.07 15.41 9.82
C LEU A 107 -5.94 15.95 8.68
N ALA A 108 -6.04 15.21 7.58
CA ALA A 108 -6.85 15.61 6.44
C ALA A 108 -8.35 15.66 6.75
N LEU A 109 -8.87 14.70 7.50
CA LEU A 109 -10.24 14.73 8.01
C LEU A 109 -10.48 15.93 8.94
N ALA A 110 -9.54 16.25 9.82
CA ALA A 110 -9.68 17.43 10.69
C ALA A 110 -9.84 18.72 9.87
N VAL A 111 -9.08 18.86 8.78
CA VAL A 111 -9.22 19.98 7.83
C VAL A 111 -10.58 20.00 7.15
N VAL A 112 -11.11 18.86 6.72
CA VAL A 112 -12.44 18.78 6.09
C VAL A 112 -13.56 19.19 7.07
N ILE A 113 -13.43 18.84 8.35
CA ILE A 113 -14.43 19.16 9.38
C ILE A 113 -14.35 20.64 9.79
N TRP A 114 -13.15 21.19 9.98
CA TRP A 114 -12.97 22.54 10.53
C TRP A 114 -12.86 23.65 9.48
N ALA A 115 -12.40 23.35 8.28
CA ALA A 115 -12.15 24.32 7.22
C ALA A 115 -12.93 23.95 5.94
N HIS A 116 -14.16 23.48 6.11
CA HIS A 116 -15.03 23.06 5.01
C HIS A 116 -15.19 24.21 3.99
N GLY A 117 -14.95 23.90 2.70
CA GLY A 117 -14.96 24.90 1.61
C GLY A 117 -13.63 25.64 1.38
N ASN A 118 -12.62 25.52 2.26
CA ASN A 118 -11.28 26.07 2.00
C ASN A 118 -10.48 25.13 1.09
N VAL A 119 -10.62 25.32 -0.22
CA VAL A 119 -10.01 24.50 -1.27
C VAL A 119 -8.48 24.42 -1.14
N LEU A 120 -7.83 25.48 -0.68
CA LEU A 120 -6.38 25.54 -0.58
C LEU A 120 -5.86 24.67 0.56
N LEU A 121 -6.50 24.73 1.74
CA LEU A 121 -6.20 23.83 2.86
C LEU A 121 -6.55 22.38 2.53
N ALA A 122 -7.68 22.15 1.84
CA ALA A 122 -8.06 20.82 1.39
C ALA A 122 -7.05 20.22 0.41
N ALA A 123 -6.56 21.00 -0.57
CA ALA A 123 -5.55 20.57 -1.51
C ALA A 123 -4.23 20.24 -0.82
N LEU A 124 -3.80 21.05 0.15
CA LEU A 124 -2.60 20.78 0.94
C LEU A 124 -2.74 19.52 1.79
N ALA A 125 -3.87 19.34 2.46
CA ALA A 125 -4.14 18.18 3.30
C ALA A 125 -4.23 16.87 2.49
N SER A 126 -4.98 16.88 1.39
CA SER A 126 -5.05 15.76 0.44
C SER A 126 -3.69 15.47 -0.20
N GLY A 127 -2.95 16.51 -0.57
CA GLY A 127 -1.59 16.39 -1.11
C GLY A 127 -0.64 15.75 -0.11
N LEU A 128 -0.75 16.10 1.17
CA LEU A 128 0.07 15.49 2.24
C LEU A 128 -0.18 13.98 2.36
N VAL A 129 -1.45 13.54 2.35
CA VAL A 129 -1.81 12.11 2.36
C VAL A 129 -1.17 11.39 1.18
N LEU A 130 -1.24 11.97 -0.02
CA LEU A 130 -0.66 11.39 -1.23
C LEU A 130 0.87 11.30 -1.14
N VAL A 131 1.55 12.36 -0.69
CA VAL A 131 3.01 12.40 -0.54
C VAL A 131 3.48 11.37 0.50
N VAL A 132 2.78 11.24 1.62
CA VAL A 132 3.09 10.25 2.66
C VAL A 132 2.94 8.84 2.09
N SER A 133 1.82 8.53 1.43
CA SER A 133 1.59 7.21 0.82
C SER A 133 2.60 6.89 -0.29
N LEU A 134 2.94 7.85 -1.15
CA LEU A 134 3.98 7.69 -2.17
C LEU A 134 5.34 7.44 -1.55
N SER A 135 5.69 8.17 -0.48
CA SER A 135 6.96 8.00 0.22
C SER A 135 7.06 6.63 0.89
N CYS A 136 5.97 6.14 1.49
CA CYS A 136 5.88 4.79 2.05
C CYS A 136 6.03 3.72 0.95
N ALA A 137 5.30 3.86 -0.16
CA ALA A 137 5.37 2.94 -1.29
C ALA A 137 6.78 2.92 -1.93
N ALA A 138 7.41 4.08 -2.10
CA ALA A 138 8.76 4.21 -2.65
C ALA A 138 9.83 3.63 -1.69
N ARG A 139 9.65 3.75 -0.37
CA ARG A 139 10.53 3.12 0.62
C ARG A 139 10.41 1.60 0.61
N GLU A 140 9.20 1.07 0.44
CA GLU A 140 8.98 -0.37 0.37
C GLU A 140 9.49 -0.97 -0.94
N ALA A 141 9.43 -0.21 -2.05
CA ALA A 141 10.03 -0.62 -3.32
C ALA A 141 11.57 -0.66 -3.29
N ARG A 142 12.22 0.11 -2.40
CA ARG A 142 13.69 0.21 -2.28
C ARG A 142 14.30 -0.69 -1.20
N SER A 143 13.54 -1.02 -0.16
CA SER A 143 13.96 -1.93 0.93
C SER A 143 13.96 -3.37 0.45
#